data_AF-A0A497JET5-F1
#
_entry.id   AF-A0A497JET5-F1
#
_cell.length_a   1.000
_cell.length_b   1.000
_cell.length_c   1.000
_cell.angle_alpha   90.00
_cell.angle_beta   90.00
_cell.angle_gamma   90.00
#
_symmetry.space_group_name_H-M   'P 1'
#
loop_
_entity.id
_entity.type
_entity.pdbx_description
1 polymer ?
#
loop_
_entity_poly.entity_id
_entity_poly.type
_entity_poly.pdbx_seq_one_letter_code
_entity_poly.pdbx_strand_id
1 'polypeptide(L)' 'GVKRGGIIVAKPGKFILELIGTEEIALPVKFGDKIIVSKSFMKEVVRKANEKIEANFERLKKFESIIRAELK' A
#
# COMPACT_ATOMS: atom_id res chain seq x y z
N GLY A 1 -5.83 1.75 9.75
CA GLY A 1 -5.72 1.24 8.37
C GLY A 1 -4.47 1.77 7.69
N VAL A 2 -4.24 3.07 7.80
CA VAL A 2 -2.91 3.68 7.66
C VAL A 2 -2.24 3.54 9.03
N LYS A 3 -1.19 2.72 9.14
CA LYS A 3 -0.47 2.51 10.42
C LYS A 3 0.85 3.29 10.47
N ARG A 4 1.43 3.59 9.30
CA ARG A 4 2.67 4.34 9.16
C ARG A 4 2.29 5.73 8.65
N GLY A 5 1.83 6.57 9.57
CA GLY A 5 1.42 7.95 9.28
C GLY A 5 2.17 8.93 10.16
N GLY A 6 2.66 10.03 9.60
CA GLY A 6 3.43 11.02 10.35
C GLY A 6 3.66 12.32 9.60
N ILE A 7 4.05 13.36 10.33
CA ILE A 7 4.50 14.62 9.76
C ILE A 7 5.94 14.44 9.30
N ILE A 8 6.19 14.55 8.00
CA ILE A 8 7.54 14.47 7.42
C ILE A 8 8.18 15.86 7.26
N VAL A 9 7.38 16.92 7.25
CA VAL A 9 7.86 18.31 7.27
C VAL A 9 6.96 19.16 8.17
N ALA A 10 7.56 19.89 9.11
CA ALA A 10 6.90 20.92 9.91
C ALA A 10 7.67 22.24 9.76
N LYS A 11 7.10 23.21 9.05
CA LYS A 11 7.64 24.57 8.86
C LYS A 11 6.53 25.60 9.05
N PRO A 12 6.85 26.87 9.35
CA PRO A 12 5.84 27.94 9.39
C PRO A 12 4.99 27.94 8.11
N GLY A 13 3.67 27.85 8.28
CA GLY A 13 2.71 27.82 7.16
C GLY A 13 2.67 26.52 6.35
N LYS A 14 3.41 25.47 6.73
CA LYS A 14 3.46 24.21 5.96
C LYS A 14 3.70 22.98 6.83
N PHE A 15 2.73 22.07 6.77
CA PHE A 15 2.89 20.69 7.23
C PHE A 15 2.77 19.75 6.03
N ILE A 16 3.70 18.80 5.90
CA ILE A 16 3.55 17.68 4.97
C ILE A 16 3.39 16.42 5.80
N LEU A 17 2.30 15.70 5.56
CA LEU A 17 2.03 14.42 6.18
C LEU A 17 2.26 13.32 5.15
N GLU A 18 2.88 12.23 5.59
CA GLU A 18 2.94 10.98 4.86
C GLU A 18 1.99 9.98 5.52
N LEU A 19 1.17 9.32 4.72
CA LEU A 19 0.19 8.33 5.16
C LEU A 19 0.36 7.06 4.32
N ILE A 20 0.99 6.04 4.90
CA ILE A 20 1.27 4.76 4.23
C ILE A 20 0.40 3.64 4.81
N GLY A 21 -0.22 2.87 3.91
CA GLY A 21 -0.96 1.65 4.23
C GLY A 21 -0.05 0.51 4.72
N THR A 22 -0.66 -0.62 5.04
CA THR A 22 0.09 -1.83 5.47
C THR A 22 0.13 -2.91 4.39
N GLU A 23 -0.56 -2.72 3.27
CA GLU A 23 -0.56 -3.69 2.19
C GLU A 23 0.76 -3.61 1.43
N GLU A 24 1.51 -4.71 1.45
CA GLU A 24 2.84 -4.80 0.85
C GLU A 24 3.08 -6.27 0.45
N ILE A 25 3.76 -6.46 -0.68
CA ILE A 25 4.40 -7.72 -1.09
C ILE A 25 5.77 -7.37 -1.65
N ALA A 26 6.81 -7.94 -1.05
CA ALA A 26 8.16 -7.90 -1.56
C ALA A 26 8.72 -9.32 -1.56
N LEU A 27 9.09 -9.82 -2.74
CA LEU A 27 9.57 -11.19 -2.94
C LEU A 27 10.48 -11.21 -4.17
N PRO A 28 11.68 -11.81 -4.09
CA PRO A 28 12.49 -12.08 -5.27
C PRO A 28 11.87 -13.19 -6.13
N VAL A 29 11.66 -12.92 -7.41
CA VAL A 29 11.14 -13.91 -8.39
C VAL A 29 12.19 -14.38 -9.40
N LYS A 30 13.28 -13.62 -9.55
CA LYS A 30 14.40 -13.86 -10.46
C LYS A 30 15.70 -13.44 -9.78
N PHE A 31 16.78 -14.19 -10.02
CA PHE A 31 18.13 -13.81 -9.63
C PHE A 31 19.04 -13.90 -10.87
N GLY A 32 19.55 -12.76 -11.34
CA GLY A 32 20.22 -12.67 -12.65
C GLY A 32 19.26 -13.12 -13.75
N ASP A 33 19.63 -14.16 -14.51
CA ASP A 33 18.79 -14.77 -15.54
C ASP A 33 17.97 -15.98 -15.09
N LYS A 34 18.12 -16.39 -13.84
CA LYS A 34 17.43 -17.56 -13.29
C LYS A 34 16.12 -17.15 -12.62
N ILE A 35 14.99 -17.65 -13.11
CA ILE A 35 13.71 -17.61 -12.39
C ILE A 35 13.82 -18.59 -11.21
N ILE A 36 13.54 -18.11 -10.00
CA ILE A 36 13.70 -18.89 -8.75
C ILE A 36 12.38 -19.37 -8.15
N VAL A 37 11.27 -19.08 -8.83
CA VAL A 37 9.93 -19.49 -8.42
C VAL A 37 9.26 -20.37 -9.48
N SER A 38 8.42 -21.29 -9.05
CA SER A 38 7.61 -22.08 -9.99
C SER A 38 6.47 -21.24 -10.57
N LYS A 39 5.95 -21.65 -11.73
CA LYS A 39 4.77 -21.00 -12.34
C LYS A 39 3.54 -21.07 -11.43
N SER A 40 3.34 -22.19 -10.72
CA SER A 40 2.21 -22.34 -9.78
C SER A 40 2.33 -21.40 -8.59
N PHE A 41 3.54 -21.28 -8.01
CA PHE A 41 3.80 -20.32 -6.94
C PHE A 41 3.58 -18.88 -7.41
N MET A 42 4.05 -18.54 -8.61
CA MET A 42 3.83 -17.20 -9.17
C MET A 42 2.34 -16.87 -9.33
N LYS A 43 1.51 -17.83 -9.77
CA LYS A 43 0.04 -17.62 -9.83
C LYS A 43 -0.56 -17.29 -8.47
N GLU A 44 -0.12 -17.98 -7.41
CA GLU A 44 -0.59 -17.74 -6.06
C GLU A 44 -0.14 -16.36 -5.53
N VAL A 45 1.10 -15.97 -5.81
CA VAL A 45 1.61 -14.63 -5.45
C VAL A 45 0.82 -13.53 -6.15
N VAL A 46 0.52 -13.69 -7.46
CA VAL A 46 -0.29 -12.72 -8.21
C VAL A 46 -1.71 -12.63 -7.63
N ARG A 47 -2.33 -13.77 -7.32
CA ARG A 47 -3.65 -13.81 -6.68
C ARG A 47 -3.66 -13.00 -5.37
N LYS A 48 -2.68 -13.24 -4.49
CA LYS A 48 -2.50 -12.50 -3.23
C LYS A 48 -2.20 -11.02 -3.44
N ALA A 49 -1.43 -10.67 -4.47
CA ALA A 49 -1.14 -9.27 -4.80
C ALA A 49 -2.41 -8.53 -5.19
N ASN A 50 -3.28 -9.15 -5.98
CA ASN A 50 -4.57 -8.56 -6.38
C ASN A 50 -5.50 -8.36 -5.17
N GLU A 51 -5.62 -9.35 -4.28
CA GLU A 51 -6.41 -9.22 -3.03
C GLU A 51 -5.93 -8.03 -2.18
N LYS A 52 -4.61 -7.82 -2.10
CA LYS A 52 -4.02 -6.68 -1.38
C LYS A 52 -4.31 -5.34 -2.05
N ILE A 53 -4.28 -5.29 -3.38
CA ILE A 53 -4.64 -4.09 -4.14
C ILE A 53 -6.11 -3.72 -3.89
N GLU A 54 -7.02 -4.70 -3.95
CA GLU A 54 -8.45 -4.50 -3.69
C GLU A 54 -8.67 -3.97 -2.27
N ALA A 55 -8.11 -4.62 -1.26
CA ALA A 55 -8.19 -4.17 0.13
C ALA A 55 -7.60 -2.76 0.34
N ASN A 56 -6.53 -2.41 -0.40
CA ASN A 56 -5.96 -1.08 -0.35
C ASN A 56 -6.92 -0.02 -0.94
N PHE A 57 -7.57 -0.31 -2.07
CA PHE A 57 -8.55 0.61 -2.66
C PHE A 57 -9.78 0.81 -1.77
N GLU A 58 -10.30 -0.25 -1.16
CA GLU A 58 -11.40 -0.14 -0.19
C GLU A 58 -11.02 0.77 1.00
N ARG A 59 -9.79 0.61 1.49
CA ARG A 59 -9.27 1.43 2.58
C ARG A 59 -9.11 2.89 2.17
N LEU A 60 -8.64 3.17 0.95
CA LEU A 60 -8.55 4.53 0.41
C LEU A 60 -9.92 5.18 0.31
N LYS A 61 -10.93 4.47 -0.23
CA LYS A 61 -12.31 4.96 -0.31
C LYS A 61 -12.88 5.29 1.08
N LYS A 62 -12.67 4.40 2.06
CA LYS A 62 -13.10 4.64 3.44
C LYS A 62 -12.40 5.85 4.06
N PHE A 63 -11.09 5.98 3.85
CA PHE A 63 -10.32 7.11 4.34
C PHE A 63 -10.84 8.43 3.75
N GLU A 64 -11.00 8.50 2.43
CA GLU A 64 -11.53 9.69 1.75
C GLU A 64 -12.91 10.08 2.28
N SER A 65 -13.82 9.11 2.41
CA SER A 65 -15.17 9.38 2.91
C SER A 65 -15.18 9.99 4.32
N ILE A 66 -14.30 9.53 5.21
CA ILE A 66 -14.19 10.06 6.57
C ILE A 66 -13.64 11.49 6.53
N ILE A 67 -12.53 11.72 5.83
CA ILE A 67 -11.91 13.05 5.75
C ILE A 67 -12.87 14.07 5.14
N ARG A 68 -13.60 13.71 4.09
CA ARG A 68 -14.60 14.60 3.46
C ARG A 68 -15.77 14.93 4.40
N ALA A 69 -16.12 14.05 5.32
CA ALA A 69 -17.16 14.33 6.31
C ALA A 69 -16.66 15.32 7.38
N GLU A 70 -15.40 15.20 7.81
CA GLU A 70 -14.77 16.11 8.79
C GLU A 70 -14.45 17.50 8.22
N LEU A 71 -14.33 17.65 6.90
CA LEU A 71 -14.05 18.92 6.22
C LEU A 71 -15.31 19.74 5.88
N LYS A 72 -16.52 19.21 6.14
CA LYS A 72 -17.79 19.93 5.97
C LYS A 72 -18.21 20.61 7.26
#